data_AF-A0A2D8RRW3-F1
#
_entry.id   AF-A0A2D8RRW3-F1
#
_cell.length_a   1.000
_cell.length_b   1.000
_cell.length_c   1.000
_cell.angle_alpha   90.00
_cell.angle_beta   90.00
_cell.angle_gamma   90.00
#
_symmetry.space_group_name_H-M   'P 1'
#
loop_
_entity.id
_entity.type
_entity.pdbx_description
1 polymer ?
#
loop_
_entity_poly.entity_id
_entity_poly.type
_entity_poly.pdbx_seq_one_letter_code
_entity_poly.pdbx_strand_id
1 'polypeptide(L)'
;MGAVPKKETEQPHLLGVGLDNDDGHKRITQAEEFSIVGGSENTHERMTETVIKTFEDMKSDGKTLSNIEPERLSDLLQKNCPA
;
A
#
# COMPACT_ATOMS: atom_id res chain seq x y z
N MET A 1 40.98 -6.55 -7.06
CA MET A 1 39.55 -6.89 -7.16
C MET A 1 38.77 -5.80 -6.44
N GLY A 2 38.16 -4.89 -7.20
CA GLY A 2 37.27 -3.88 -6.63
C GLY A 2 35.94 -4.54 -6.25
N ALA A 3 35.42 -4.24 -5.07
CA ALA A 3 34.10 -4.68 -4.67
C ALA A 3 33.06 -4.09 -5.63
N VAL A 4 32.18 -4.93 -6.17
CA VAL A 4 31.03 -4.50 -6.95
C VAL A 4 30.05 -3.82 -5.98
N PRO A 5 29.60 -2.59 -6.20
CA PRO A 5 28.58 -1.97 -5.36
C PRO A 5 27.31 -2.84 -5.46
N LYS A 6 26.83 -3.34 -4.33
CA LYS A 6 25.52 -4.00 -4.26
C LYS A 6 24.48 -2.97 -4.67
N LYS A 7 23.75 -3.21 -5.76
CA LYS A 7 22.51 -2.49 -6.06
C LYS A 7 21.68 -2.51 -4.78
N GLU A 8 21.33 -1.34 -4.25
CA GLU A 8 20.26 -1.22 -3.27
C GLU A 8 19.05 -1.89 -3.91
N THR A 9 18.62 -3.00 -3.33
CA THR A 9 17.49 -3.77 -3.83
C THR A 9 16.27 -2.87 -3.70
N GLU A 10 15.68 -2.46 -4.83
CA GLU A 10 14.46 -1.67 -4.85
C GLU A 10 13.41 -2.38 -4.00
N GLN A 11 13.05 -1.78 -2.87
CA GLN A 11 12.05 -2.35 -1.98
C GLN A 11 10.68 -2.11 -2.61
N PRO A 12 9.85 -3.16 -2.74
CA PRO A 12 8.52 -3.00 -3.31
C PRO A 12 7.68 -2.09 -2.43
N HIS A 13 6.90 -1.22 -3.06
CA HIS A 13 6.08 -0.22 -2.39
C HIS A 13 4.71 -0.13 -3.05
N LEU A 14 3.64 -0.19 -2.25
CA LEU A 14 2.27 -0.06 -2.72
C LEU A 14 1.85 1.41 -2.75
N LEU A 15 1.46 1.94 -3.90
CA LEU A 15 0.96 3.30 -4.05
C LEU A 15 -0.54 3.31 -4.36
N GLY A 16 -1.34 3.91 -3.47
CA GLY A 16 -2.76 4.21 -3.67
C GLY A 16 -2.97 5.68 -4.01
N VAL A 17 -3.78 5.98 -5.04
CA VAL A 17 -4.07 7.34 -5.48
C VAL A 17 -5.58 7.56 -5.58
N GLY A 18 -6.11 8.49 -4.80
CA GLY A 18 -7.50 8.94 -4.88
C GLY A 18 -7.62 10.18 -5.78
N LEU A 19 -8.59 10.17 -6.70
CA LEU A 19 -8.75 11.19 -7.75
C LEU A 19 -10.08 11.97 -7.67
N ASP A 20 -10.85 11.77 -6.61
CA ASP A 20 -12.18 12.34 -6.38
C ASP A 20 -12.16 13.50 -5.36
N ASN A 21 -11.05 14.22 -5.27
CA ASN A 21 -10.90 15.32 -4.33
C ASN A 21 -11.43 16.65 -4.92
N ASP A 22 -12.61 17.07 -4.47
CA ASP A 22 -13.21 18.36 -4.81
C ASP A 22 -13.14 19.40 -3.66
N ASP A 23 -12.65 19.00 -2.48
CA ASP A 23 -12.63 19.84 -1.26
C ASP A 23 -11.33 20.64 -1.08
N GLY A 24 -10.32 20.36 -1.89
CA GLY A 24 -9.03 21.06 -1.88
C GLY A 24 -8.10 20.66 -0.73
N HIS A 25 -8.45 19.65 0.07
CA HIS A 25 -7.58 19.17 1.14
C HIS A 25 -6.51 18.21 0.64
N LYS A 26 -5.28 18.38 1.13
CA LYS A 26 -4.18 17.44 0.87
C LYS A 26 -4.27 16.29 1.87
N ARG A 27 -4.50 15.07 1.37
CA ARG A 27 -4.53 13.84 2.19
C ARG A 27 -3.36 12.94 1.82
N ILE A 28 -2.58 12.54 2.82
CA ILE A 28 -1.41 11.66 2.67
C ILE A 28 -1.36 10.73 3.88
N THR A 29 -1.29 9.42 3.61
CA THR A 29 -0.99 8.38 4.60
C THR A 29 0.22 7.59 4.11
N GLN A 30 1.24 7.37 4.94
CA GLN A 30 2.48 6.71 4.55
C GLN A 30 2.96 5.72 5.60
N ALA A 31 3.53 4.62 5.13
CA ALA A 31 4.23 3.61 5.90
C ALA A 31 5.47 3.13 5.12
N GLU A 32 6.24 2.21 5.69
CA GLU A 32 7.46 1.66 5.05
C GLU A 32 7.16 1.04 3.68
N GLU A 33 6.11 0.23 3.61
CA GLU A 33 5.76 -0.55 2.42
C GLU A 33 4.60 0.05 1.60
N PHE A 34 3.95 1.14 2.03
CA PHE A 34 2.87 1.76 1.25
C PHE A 34 2.71 3.27 1.43
N SER A 35 2.10 3.91 0.43
CA SER A 35 1.66 5.30 0.46
C SER A 35 0.27 5.43 -0.15
N ILE A 36 -0.58 6.26 0.46
CA ILE A 36 -1.90 6.64 -0.07
C ILE A 36 -1.93 8.15 -0.18
N VAL A 37 -2.28 8.67 -1.36
CA VAL A 37 -2.30 10.10 -1.64
C VAL A 37 -3.62 10.52 -2.29
N GLY A 38 -4.15 11.66 -1.86
CA GLY A 38 -5.36 12.25 -2.42
C GLY A 38 -6.65 11.53 -2.04
N GLY A 39 -7.69 11.78 -2.83
CA GLY A 39 -9.06 11.35 -2.60
C GLY A 39 -9.90 12.32 -1.77
N SER A 40 -11.23 12.21 -1.89
CA SER A 40 -12.16 12.79 -0.93
C SER A 40 -11.91 12.23 0.48
N GLU A 41 -12.49 12.84 1.52
CA GLU A 41 -12.38 12.32 2.90
C GLU A 41 -12.78 10.83 2.97
N ASN A 42 -13.96 10.51 2.45
CA ASN A 42 -14.48 9.13 2.44
C ASN A 42 -13.59 8.19 1.62
N THR A 43 -13.16 8.58 0.42
CA THR A 43 -12.31 7.71 -0.41
C THR A 43 -10.94 7.50 0.21
N HIS A 44 -10.34 8.53 0.80
CA HIS A 44 -9.06 8.42 1.49
C HIS A 44 -9.14 7.50 2.71
N GLU A 45 -10.19 7.65 3.53
CA GLU A 45 -10.42 6.79 4.69
C GLU A 45 -10.63 5.34 4.29
N ARG A 46 -11.47 5.06 3.29
CA ARG A 46 -11.69 3.70 2.78
C ARG A 46 -10.41 3.06 2.23
N MET A 47 -9.62 3.81 1.46
CA MET A 47 -8.32 3.32 0.98
C MET A 47 -7.37 3.02 2.15
N THR A 48 -7.33 3.90 3.16
CA THR A 48 -6.47 3.75 4.33
C THR A 48 -6.84 2.50 5.13
N GLU A 49 -8.12 2.30 5.40
CA GLU A 49 -8.62 1.10 6.07
C GLU A 49 -8.29 -0.18 5.28
N THR A 50 -8.52 -0.17 3.97
CA THR A 50 -8.25 -1.31 3.08
C THR A 50 -6.79 -1.75 3.16
N VAL A 51 -5.87 -0.79 3.05
CA VAL A 51 -4.43 -1.09 3.04
C VAL A 51 -3.95 -1.52 4.43
N ILE A 52 -4.40 -0.86 5.51
CA ILE A 52 -4.01 -1.27 6.88
C ILE A 52 -4.42 -2.72 7.13
N LYS A 53 -5.69 -3.08 6.88
CA LYS A 53 -6.18 -4.45 7.08
C LYS A 53 -5.47 -5.47 6.20
N THR A 54 -5.14 -5.10 4.96
CA THR A 54 -4.37 -5.96 4.05
C THR A 54 -2.98 -6.27 4.61
N PHE A 55 -2.27 -5.27 5.12
CA PHE A 55 -0.95 -5.47 5.71
C PHE A 55 -1.00 -6.20 7.06
N GLU A 56 -2.07 -6.04 7.84
CA GLU A 56 -2.31 -6.86 9.04
C GLU A 56 -2.51 -8.33 8.69
N ASP A 57 -3.34 -8.63 7.69
CA ASP A 57 -3.52 -9.99 7.17
C ASP A 57 -2.19 -10.58 6.68
N MET A 58 -1.44 -9.84 5.85
CA MET A 58 -0.12 -10.27 5.37
C MET A 58 0.84 -10.57 6.52
N LYS A 59 0.90 -9.70 7.53
CA LYS A 59 1.77 -9.87 8.68
C LYS A 59 1.39 -11.09 9.51
N SER A 60 0.09 -11.40 9.62
CA SER A 60 -0.38 -12.61 10.31
C SER A 60 0.07 -13.90 9.61
N ASP A 61 0.19 -13.87 8.27
CA ASP A 61 0.70 -14.97 7.44
C ASP A 61 2.24 -14.97 7.29
N GLY A 62 2.95 -14.04 7.95
CA GLY A 62 4.41 -13.89 7.82
C GLY A 62 4.87 -13.39 6.44
N LYS A 63 3.98 -12.70 5.71
CA LYS A 63 4.22 -12.14 4.38
C LYS A 63 4.56 -10.65 4.44
N THR A 64 5.32 -10.20 3.45
CA THR A 64 5.67 -8.80 3.17
C THR A 64 5.47 -8.53 1.69
N LEU A 65 5.54 -7.26 1.24
CA LEU A 65 5.44 -6.96 -0.20
C LEU A 65 6.55 -7.63 -1.02
N SER A 66 7.68 -7.95 -0.39
CA SER A 66 8.81 -8.60 -1.05
C SER A 66 8.61 -10.09 -1.35
N ASN A 67 7.64 -10.75 -0.70
CA ASN A 67 7.48 -12.21 -0.78
C ASN A 67 6.04 -12.69 -1.04
N ILE A 68 5.10 -11.75 -1.20
CA ILE A 68 3.72 -12.05 -1.57
C ILE A 68 3.57 -12.13 -3.08
N GLU A 69 2.71 -13.03 -3.54
CA GLU A 69 2.35 -13.12 -4.95
C GLU A 69 1.36 -11.99 -5.31
N PRO A 70 1.49 -11.33 -6.48
CA PRO A 70 0.61 -10.21 -6.85
C PRO A 70 -0.88 -10.55 -6.84
N GLU A 71 -1.23 -11.77 -7.26
CA GLU A 71 -2.62 -12.26 -7.25
C GLU A 71 -3.16 -12.35 -5.82
N ARG A 72 -2.36 -12.88 -4.90
CA ARG A 72 -2.73 -12.95 -3.48
C ARG A 72 -2.86 -11.57 -2.85
N LEU A 73 -1.99 -10.62 -3.20
CA LEU A 73 -2.12 -9.23 -2.76
C LEU A 73 -3.42 -8.61 -3.27
N SER A 74 -3.76 -8.83 -4.55
CA SER A 74 -5.02 -8.35 -5.13
C SER A 74 -6.25 -8.93 -4.42
N ASP A 75 -6.22 -10.23 -4.10
CA ASP A 75 -7.31 -10.87 -3.36
C ASP A 75 -7.48 -10.27 -1.96
N LEU A 76 -6.39 -9.99 -1.25
CA LEU A 76 -6.44 -9.36 0.07
C LEU A 76 -6.96 -7.92 0.00
N LEU A 77 -6.52 -7.14 -1.00
CA LEU A 77 -7.04 -5.79 -1.24
C LEU A 77 -8.55 -5.82 -1.53
N GLN A 78 -9.01 -6.76 -2.35
CA GLN A 78 -10.43 -6.91 -2.66
C GLN A 78 -11.23 -7.37 -1.43
N LYS A 79 -10.71 -8.32 -0.66
CA LYS A 79 -11.32 -8.82 0.59
C LYS A 79 -11.51 -7.70 1.62
N ASN A 80 -10.52 -6.83 1.75
CA ASN A 80 -10.48 -5.80 2.79
C ASN A 80 -11.05 -4.45 2.35
N CYS A 81 -11.46 -4.32 1.09
CA CYS A 81 -12.16 -3.13 0.59
C CYS A 81 -13.56 -3.06 1.21
N PRO A 82 -13.89 -2.00 1.98
CA PRO A 82 -15.23 -1.83 2.54
C PRO A 82 -16.27 -1.74 1.43
N ALA A 83 -17.48 -2.28 1.65
CA ALA A 83 -18.60 -2.16 0.70
C ALA A 83 -19.06 -0.71 0.53
#